data_AF-W2TPX5-F1
#
_entry.id   AF-W2TPX5-F1
#
_cell.length_a   1.000
_cell.length_b   1.000
_cell.length_c   1.000
_cell.angle_alpha   90.00
_cell.angle_beta   90.00
_cell.angle_gamma   90.00
#
_symmetry.space_group_name_H-M   'P 1'
#
loop_
_entity.id
_entity.type
_entity.pdbx_description
1 polymer ?
#
loop_
_entity_poly.entity_id
_entity_poly.type
_entity_poly.pdbx_seq_one_letter_code
_entity_poly.pdbx_strand_id
1 'polypeptide(L)'
;MKQERAFKMHLSSCNMRHPPGKELYHDNNENIAVYEIDGEKEKLYCQCLCLFSKLFMDHKTIYFGVSNFLFYVLCEVNESGYELSRRENIQGTPEKPLSDLGLASYRHYWAYRIVDHLSGLMDTSWIRVSELAAILGMQVDDVMDTLEWLQLYEPSLIAQTPENLEPWIFVYIKKLELLSKTVARPPRLALNARMLHWRPKKN
;
A
#
# COMPACT_ATOMS: atom_id res chain seq x y z
N MET A 1 -28.98 1.34 1.39
CA MET A 1 -30.35 1.45 1.95
C MET A 1 -31.29 0.60 1.09
N LYS A 2 -32.42 0.10 1.63
CA LYS A 2 -33.31 -0.82 0.86
C LYS A 2 -34.31 -0.15 -0.08
N GLN A 3 -34.62 1.13 0.12
CA GLN A 3 -35.60 1.88 -0.68
C GLN A 3 -34.97 3.15 -1.25
N GLU A 4 -35.27 3.45 -2.52
CA GLU A 4 -34.78 4.63 -3.22
C GLU A 4 -35.25 5.94 -2.55
N ARG A 5 -36.50 5.99 -2.08
CA ARG A 5 -37.03 7.15 -1.33
C ARG A 5 -36.21 7.45 -0.08
N ALA A 6 -35.84 6.42 0.69
CA ALA A 6 -35.01 6.59 1.88
C ALA A 6 -33.61 7.08 1.53
N PHE A 7 -33.03 6.58 0.42
CA PHE A 7 -31.75 7.04 -0.08
C PHE A 7 -31.78 8.51 -0.54
N LYS A 8 -32.81 8.93 -1.29
CA LYS A 8 -33.01 10.33 -1.71
C LYS A 8 -33.17 11.28 -0.51
N MET A 9 -33.96 10.91 0.50
CA MET A 9 -34.11 11.70 1.73
C MET A 9 -32.81 11.80 2.53
N HIS A 10 -31.98 10.76 2.53
CA HIS A 10 -30.66 10.81 3.16
C HIS A 10 -29.70 11.71 2.38
N LEU A 11 -29.64 11.61 1.04
CA LEU A 11 -28.80 12.50 0.23
C LEU A 11 -29.11 13.99 0.44
N SER A 12 -30.38 14.36 0.61
CA SER A 12 -30.79 15.75 0.83
C SER A 12 -30.57 16.27 2.26
N SER A 13 -30.29 15.39 3.24
CA SER A 13 -30.16 15.75 4.67
C SER A 13 -28.79 15.40 5.28
N CYS A 14 -27.99 14.58 4.60
CA CYS A 14 -26.66 14.21 5.02
C CYS A 14 -25.68 15.35 4.73
N ASN A 15 -24.93 15.77 5.75
CA ASN A 15 -23.88 16.80 5.65
C ASN A 15 -22.47 16.20 5.47
N MET A 16 -22.33 14.88 5.53
CA MET A 16 -21.03 14.20 5.37
C MET A 16 -20.61 14.21 3.90
N ARG A 17 -19.40 14.72 3.61
CA ARG A 17 -18.85 14.83 2.23
C ARG A 17 -17.48 14.17 2.05
N HIS A 18 -16.81 13.83 3.14
CA HIS A 18 -15.55 13.09 3.20
C HIS A 18 -15.71 11.94 4.24
N PRO A 19 -14.80 10.95 4.28
CA PRO A 19 -14.77 9.96 5.35
C PRO A 19 -14.63 10.61 6.73
N PRO A 20 -15.24 10.04 7.80
CA PRO A 20 -15.01 10.52 9.16
C PRO A 20 -13.58 10.22 9.61
N GLY A 21 -13.19 10.76 10.76
CA GLY A 21 -11.84 10.61 11.27
C GLY A 21 -10.90 11.71 10.80
N LYS A 22 -9.71 11.35 10.30
CA LYS A 22 -8.52 12.19 10.40
C LYS A 22 -7.73 12.20 9.09
N GLU A 23 -7.50 13.38 8.50
CA GLU A 23 -6.83 13.52 7.20
C GLU A 23 -5.30 13.44 7.32
N LEU A 24 -4.68 12.52 6.58
CA LEU A 24 -3.28 12.11 6.72
C LEU A 24 -2.39 12.58 5.59
N TYR A 25 -3.00 12.69 4.41
CA TYR A 25 -2.35 12.96 3.14
C TYR A 25 -3.32 13.77 2.31
N HIS A 26 -2.81 14.77 1.62
CA HIS A 26 -3.55 15.55 0.63
C HIS A 26 -2.59 15.95 -0.48
N ASP A 27 -2.92 15.65 -1.74
CA ASP A 27 -2.20 16.12 -2.92
C ASP A 27 -3.18 16.81 -3.88
N ASN A 28 -3.07 18.13 -3.97
CA ASN A 28 -3.90 18.95 -4.86
C ASN A 28 -3.56 18.77 -6.35
N ASN A 29 -2.40 18.20 -6.69
CA ASN A 29 -2.02 17.98 -8.09
C ASN A 29 -2.67 16.71 -8.64
N GLU A 30 -2.70 15.67 -7.80
CA GLU A 30 -3.31 14.37 -8.09
C GLU A 30 -4.78 14.29 -7.64
N ASN A 31 -5.31 15.35 -7.00
CA ASN A 31 -6.65 15.43 -6.41
C ASN A 31 -7.00 14.24 -5.49
N ILE A 32 -6.10 13.87 -4.58
CA ILE A 32 -6.30 12.74 -3.66
C ILE A 32 -6.09 13.11 -2.19
N ALA A 33 -6.87 12.48 -1.32
CA ALA A 33 -6.73 12.55 0.13
C ALA A 33 -6.80 11.15 0.77
N VAL A 34 -6.14 10.96 1.92
CA VAL A 34 -6.21 9.72 2.71
C VAL A 34 -6.67 10.03 4.12
N TYR A 35 -7.69 9.30 4.60
CA TYR A 35 -8.24 9.43 5.95
C TYR A 35 -7.96 8.20 6.80
N GLU A 36 -7.49 8.42 8.03
CA GLU A 36 -7.46 7.45 9.13
C GLU A 36 -8.81 7.45 9.81
N ILE A 37 -9.36 6.26 10.04
CA ILE A 37 -10.62 6.08 10.74
C ILE A 37 -10.40 5.05 11.84
N ASP A 38 -10.56 5.50 13.08
CA ASP A 38 -10.45 4.68 14.28
C ASP A 38 -11.75 3.88 14.47
N GLY A 39 -11.67 2.56 14.31
CA GLY A 39 -12.84 1.67 14.33
C GLY A 39 -13.54 1.58 15.68
N GLU A 40 -12.90 1.99 16.79
CA GLU A 40 -13.58 2.11 18.09
C GLU A 40 -14.45 3.37 18.16
N LYS A 41 -14.04 4.44 17.47
CA LYS A 41 -14.76 5.73 17.43
C LYS A 41 -15.89 5.72 16.39
N GLU A 42 -15.60 5.25 15.19
CA GLU A 42 -16.49 5.36 14.01
C GLU A 42 -17.15 4.02 13.63
N LYS A 43 -17.59 3.26 14.65
CA LYS A 43 -18.09 1.88 14.52
C LYS A 43 -19.06 1.66 13.35
N LEU A 44 -20.07 2.52 13.20
CA LEU A 44 -21.07 2.40 12.13
C LEU A 44 -20.45 2.57 10.74
N TYR A 45 -19.59 3.57 10.55
CA TYR A 45 -18.91 3.80 9.27
C TYR A 45 -18.00 2.61 8.92
N CYS A 46 -17.17 2.17 9.88
CA CYS A 46 -16.26 1.05 9.68
C CYS A 46 -16.99 -0.29 9.43
N GLN A 47 -18.15 -0.51 10.05
CA GLN A 47 -19.01 -1.67 9.77
C GLN A 47 -19.63 -1.60 8.37
N CYS A 48 -20.17 -0.43 7.98
CA CYS A 48 -20.68 -0.21 6.61
C CYS A 48 -19.59 -0.40 5.56
N LEU A 49 -18.38 0.13 5.81
CA LEU A 49 -17.21 -0.07 4.96
C LEU A 49 -16.85 -1.55 4.86
N CYS A 50 -16.80 -2.29 5.98
CA CYS A 50 -16.50 -3.72 5.95
C CYS A 50 -17.53 -4.55 5.17
N LEU A 51 -18.83 -4.24 5.33
CA LEU A 51 -19.92 -4.88 4.59
C LEU A 51 -19.82 -4.59 3.08
N PHE A 52 -19.48 -3.35 2.70
CA PHE A 52 -19.22 -2.98 1.31
C PHE A 52 -17.99 -3.73 0.76
N SER A 53 -16.87 -3.74 1.50
CA SER A 53 -15.65 -4.46 1.11
C SER A 53 -15.85 -5.97 0.97
N LYS A 54 -16.75 -6.60 1.74
CA LYS A 54 -17.06 -8.03 1.63
C LYS A 54 -17.72 -8.40 0.29
N LEU A 55 -18.26 -7.43 -0.46
CA LEU A 55 -18.77 -7.64 -1.82
C LEU A 55 -17.65 -7.88 -2.85
N PHE A 56 -16.41 -7.48 -2.53
CA PHE A 56 -15.24 -7.53 -3.43
C PHE A 56 -14.07 -8.37 -2.88
N MET A 57 -14.16 -8.83 -1.63
CA MET A 57 -13.15 -9.66 -0.97
C MET A 57 -13.79 -10.90 -0.37
N ASP A 58 -13.50 -12.07 -0.94
CA ASP A 58 -14.06 -13.34 -0.48
C ASP A 58 -13.58 -13.74 0.91
N HIS A 59 -12.28 -13.58 1.17
CA HIS A 59 -11.64 -13.97 2.44
C HIS A 59 -11.77 -12.95 3.58
N LYS A 60 -12.60 -11.90 3.46
CA LYS A 60 -12.80 -10.93 4.55
C LYS A 60 -13.66 -11.53 5.67
N THR A 61 -13.02 -11.91 6.77
CA THR A 61 -13.62 -12.58 7.95
C THR A 61 -14.23 -11.61 8.98
N ILE A 62 -13.76 -10.37 9.04
CA ILE A 62 -14.17 -9.40 10.07
C ILE A 62 -15.00 -8.27 9.45
N TYR A 63 -16.21 -8.08 9.99
CA TYR A 63 -17.15 -7.05 9.56
C TYR A 63 -17.91 -6.33 10.70
N PHE A 64 -18.10 -6.97 11.86
CA PHE A 64 -18.75 -6.32 13.02
C PHE A 64 -17.74 -5.88 14.11
N GLY A 65 -16.70 -6.68 14.35
CA GLY A 65 -15.65 -6.43 15.35
C GLY A 65 -14.59 -5.42 14.89
N VAL A 66 -15.00 -4.19 14.58
CA VAL A 66 -14.14 -3.14 14.00
C VAL A 66 -13.29 -2.38 15.04
N SER A 67 -13.57 -2.52 16.34
CA SER A 67 -12.95 -1.77 17.43
C SER A 67 -11.41 -1.75 17.47
N ASN A 68 -10.76 -2.83 17.04
CA ASN A 68 -9.30 -2.96 17.13
C ASN A 68 -8.58 -2.56 15.83
N PHE A 69 -9.29 -1.94 14.88
CA PHE A 69 -8.79 -1.67 13.53
C PHE A 69 -8.71 -0.17 13.24
N LEU A 70 -7.62 0.23 12.57
CA LEU A 70 -7.48 1.53 11.93
C LEU A 70 -7.70 1.34 10.42
N PHE A 71 -8.61 2.11 9.85
CA PHE A 71 -8.94 2.06 8.44
C PHE A 71 -8.31 3.24 7.71
N TYR A 72 -7.64 2.97 6.58
CA TYR A 72 -7.06 4.00 5.72
C TYR A 72 -7.88 4.08 4.44
N VAL A 73 -8.62 5.18 4.27
CA VAL A 73 -9.53 5.38 3.14
C VAL A 73 -8.94 6.43 2.20
N LEU A 74 -8.56 6.00 1.00
CA LEU A 74 -8.18 6.87 -0.12
C LEU A 74 -9.45 7.44 -0.78
N CYS A 75 -9.44 8.72 -1.09
CA CYS A 75 -10.50 9.43 -1.82
C CYS A 75 -9.91 10.30 -2.93
N GLU A 76 -10.67 10.46 -4.01
CA GLU A 76 -10.49 11.51 -5.00
C GLU A 76 -11.27 12.76 -4.53
N VAL A 77 -10.68 13.95 -4.66
CA VAL A 77 -11.17 15.21 -4.10
C VAL A 77 -11.62 16.14 -5.24
N ASN A 78 -12.92 16.42 -5.31
CA ASN A 78 -13.50 17.29 -6.34
C ASN A 78 -13.88 18.67 -5.78
N GLU A 79 -14.01 19.67 -6.66
CA GLU A 79 -14.30 21.08 -6.33
C GLU A 79 -15.49 21.27 -5.35
N SER A 80 -16.49 20.38 -5.38
CA SER A 80 -17.66 20.41 -4.48
C SER A 80 -17.39 20.04 -3.01
N GLY A 81 -16.15 19.69 -2.64
CA GLY A 81 -15.74 19.28 -1.29
C GLY A 81 -14.85 20.26 -0.54
N TYR A 82 -14.62 21.46 -1.06
CA TYR A 82 -13.44 22.30 -0.74
C TYR A 82 -13.44 23.12 0.57
N GLU A 83 -14.37 22.87 1.49
CA GLU A 83 -14.40 23.57 2.79
C GLU A 83 -14.33 22.58 3.96
N LEU A 84 -13.33 22.76 4.85
CA LEU A 84 -12.97 21.94 6.04
C LEU A 84 -12.16 20.67 5.68
N SER A 85 -11.08 20.25 6.39
CA SER A 85 -10.49 20.69 7.67
C SER A 85 -8.95 20.54 7.70
N ARG A 86 -8.28 21.24 8.62
CA ARG A 86 -6.82 21.15 8.87
C ARG A 86 -6.46 20.14 9.98
N ARG A 87 -5.27 19.52 9.83
CA ARG A 87 -4.32 18.95 10.84
C ARG A 87 -4.38 17.46 11.28
N GLU A 88 -3.16 16.90 11.43
CA GLU A 88 -2.72 15.60 12.02
C GLU A 88 -3.11 14.33 11.22
N ASN A 89 -2.29 13.30 10.87
CA ASN A 89 -1.12 12.55 11.44
C ASN A 89 -1.37 11.06 11.91
N ILE A 90 -1.64 10.03 11.04
CA ILE A 90 -1.65 8.51 11.24
C ILE A 90 -1.25 7.73 9.92
N GLN A 91 -0.87 6.42 9.92
CA GLN A 91 -0.45 5.54 8.76
C GLN A 91 -0.37 4.04 9.17
N GLY A 92 -0.60 3.08 8.24
CA GLY A 92 -0.46 1.63 8.47
C GLY A 92 -0.13 0.78 7.23
N THR A 93 -0.07 -0.56 7.40
CA THR A 93 0.32 -1.59 6.40
C THR A 93 -0.82 -2.59 6.10
N PRO A 94 -0.82 -3.30 4.96
CA PRO A 94 -1.85 -4.28 4.61
C PRO A 94 -1.85 -5.54 5.50
N GLU A 95 -3.02 -6.16 5.67
CA GLU A 95 -3.17 -7.51 6.23
C GLU A 95 -3.03 -8.60 5.16
N LYS A 96 -2.46 -9.75 5.54
CA LYS A 96 -2.43 -11.00 4.75
C LYS A 96 -3.55 -11.94 5.28
N PRO A 97 -4.17 -12.82 4.47
CA PRO A 97 -3.90 -13.08 3.06
C PRO A 97 -4.49 -12.02 2.12
N LEU A 98 -3.76 -11.74 1.04
CA LEU A 98 -4.21 -10.86 -0.03
C LEU A 98 -5.19 -11.60 -0.96
N SER A 99 -6.10 -10.87 -1.61
CA SER A 99 -6.83 -11.41 -2.78
C SER A 99 -5.90 -11.56 -3.98
N ASP A 100 -6.25 -12.38 -4.98
CA ASP A 100 -5.43 -12.58 -6.19
C ASP A 100 -5.07 -11.26 -6.90
N LEU A 101 -6.04 -10.35 -7.00
CA LEU A 101 -5.82 -9.00 -7.54
C LEU A 101 -4.87 -8.19 -6.65
N GLY A 102 -5.02 -8.28 -5.32
CA GLY A 102 -4.09 -7.68 -4.37
C GLY A 102 -2.67 -8.20 -4.54
N LEU A 103 -2.49 -9.53 -4.59
CA LEU A 103 -1.19 -10.17 -4.79
C LEU A 103 -0.53 -9.72 -6.11
N ALA A 104 -1.30 -9.66 -7.20
CA ALA A 104 -0.81 -9.14 -8.48
C ALA A 104 -0.36 -7.66 -8.39
N SER A 105 -1.13 -6.82 -7.70
CA SER A 105 -0.77 -5.42 -7.46
C SER A 105 0.49 -5.27 -6.59
N TYR A 106 0.61 -6.05 -5.51
CA TYR A 106 1.80 -6.03 -4.65
C TYR A 106 3.05 -6.51 -5.39
N ARG A 107 2.97 -7.61 -6.15
CA ARG A 107 4.08 -8.09 -6.99
C ARG A 107 4.56 -7.03 -7.98
N HIS A 108 3.65 -6.32 -8.65
CA HIS A 108 4.02 -5.24 -9.57
C HIS A 108 4.70 -4.06 -8.85
N TYR A 109 4.16 -3.64 -7.69
CA TYR A 109 4.74 -2.57 -6.87
C TYR A 109 6.12 -2.93 -6.32
N TRP A 110 6.29 -4.14 -5.78
CA TRP A 110 7.56 -4.64 -5.27
C TRP A 110 8.61 -4.77 -6.39
N ALA A 111 8.21 -5.27 -7.56
CA ALA A 111 9.10 -5.34 -8.71
C ALA A 111 9.58 -3.96 -9.16
N TYR A 112 8.67 -2.97 -9.23
CA TYR A 112 9.05 -1.58 -9.48
C TYR A 112 10.04 -1.08 -8.42
N ARG A 113 9.71 -1.16 -7.12
CA ARG A 113 10.57 -0.68 -6.03
C ARG A 113 11.97 -1.30 -6.01
N ILE A 114 12.07 -2.60 -6.28
CA ILE A 114 13.35 -3.31 -6.37
C ILE A 114 14.14 -2.87 -7.61
N VAL A 115 13.53 -2.90 -8.80
CA VAL A 115 14.25 -2.55 -10.05
C VAL A 115 14.65 -1.08 -10.09
N ASP A 116 13.81 -0.16 -9.60
CA ASP A 116 14.08 1.27 -9.50
C ASP A 116 15.31 1.55 -8.61
N HIS A 117 15.33 0.96 -7.42
CA HIS A 117 16.47 1.08 -6.50
C HIS A 117 17.76 0.47 -7.07
N LEU A 118 17.69 -0.75 -7.61
CA LEU A 118 18.84 -1.44 -8.21
C LEU A 118 19.39 -0.70 -9.44
N SER A 119 18.54 -0.01 -10.21
CA SER A 119 18.95 0.77 -11.39
C SER A 119 19.70 2.06 -11.02
N GLY A 120 19.59 2.52 -9.77
CA GLY A 120 20.32 3.69 -9.26
C GLY A 120 21.74 3.39 -8.77
N LEU A 121 22.17 2.12 -8.78
CA LEU A 121 23.49 1.71 -8.30
C LEU A 121 24.52 1.78 -9.45
N MET A 122 25.67 2.41 -9.18
CA MET A 122 26.70 2.66 -10.21
C MET A 122 27.53 1.44 -10.58
N ASP A 123 27.62 0.44 -9.69
CA ASP A 123 28.44 -0.77 -9.87
C ASP A 123 27.63 -2.05 -9.58
N THR A 124 28.02 -3.16 -10.22
CA THR A 124 27.49 -4.51 -9.95
C THR A 124 28.08 -5.09 -8.67
N SER A 125 27.90 -4.38 -7.56
CA SER A 125 28.24 -4.84 -6.21
C SER A 125 27.28 -5.93 -5.77
N TRP A 126 27.77 -6.88 -4.98
CA TRP A 126 26.91 -7.85 -4.30
C TRP A 126 26.05 -7.14 -3.25
N ILE A 127 24.73 -7.39 -3.27
CA ILE A 127 23.78 -6.75 -2.36
C ILE A 127 23.17 -7.81 -1.44
N ARG A 128 23.16 -7.55 -0.13
CA ARG A 128 22.46 -8.38 0.86
C ARG A 128 20.96 -8.16 0.77
N VAL A 129 20.20 -9.24 0.75
CA VAL A 129 18.73 -9.18 0.67
C VAL A 129 18.12 -8.48 1.91
N SER A 130 18.68 -8.70 3.10
CA SER A 130 18.24 -8.04 4.34
C SER A 130 18.43 -6.53 4.32
N GLU A 131 19.55 -6.06 3.77
CA GLU A 131 19.87 -4.64 3.57
C GLU A 131 18.92 -4.00 2.56
N LEU A 132 18.66 -4.68 1.43
CA LEU A 132 17.67 -4.25 0.43
C LEU A 132 16.24 -4.20 1.03
N ALA A 133 15.84 -5.20 1.80
CA ALA A 133 14.54 -5.27 2.46
C ALA A 133 14.36 -4.10 3.46
N ALA A 134 15.40 -3.82 4.28
CA ALA A 134 15.40 -2.71 5.22
C ALA A 134 15.31 -1.34 4.53
N ILE A 135 16.06 -1.13 3.44
CA ILE A 135 16.02 0.11 2.64
C ILE A 135 14.65 0.31 1.98
N LEU A 136 14.04 -0.76 1.45
CA LEU A 136 12.77 -0.66 0.75
C LEU A 136 11.55 -0.61 1.68
N GLY A 137 11.68 -1.04 2.93
CA GLY A 137 10.59 -1.21 3.89
C GLY A 137 9.75 -2.46 3.61
N MET A 138 10.39 -3.54 3.16
CA MET A 138 9.76 -4.80 2.76
C MET A 138 10.15 -5.95 3.72
N GLN A 139 9.37 -7.04 3.74
CA GLN A 139 9.82 -8.28 4.38
C GLN A 139 10.86 -8.98 3.50
N VAL A 140 11.80 -9.70 4.12
CA VAL A 140 12.84 -10.45 3.40
C VAL A 140 12.23 -11.46 2.43
N ASP A 141 11.20 -12.20 2.88
CA ASP A 141 10.47 -13.17 2.05
C ASP A 141 9.82 -12.50 0.82
N ASP A 142 9.13 -11.36 1.01
CA ASP A 142 8.48 -10.62 -0.08
C ASP A 142 9.53 -10.10 -1.10
N VAL A 143 10.77 -9.79 -0.66
CA VAL A 143 11.90 -9.45 -1.54
C VAL A 143 12.42 -10.68 -2.29
N MET A 144 12.64 -11.80 -1.60
CA MET A 144 13.11 -13.06 -2.21
C MET A 144 12.13 -13.56 -3.29
N ASP A 145 10.84 -13.67 -2.97
CA ASP A 145 9.77 -14.06 -3.91
C ASP A 145 9.76 -13.17 -5.16
N THR A 146 9.99 -11.87 -4.99
CA THR A 146 9.99 -10.91 -6.09
C THR A 146 11.26 -11.04 -6.95
N LEU A 147 12.43 -11.24 -6.34
CA LEU A 147 13.68 -11.49 -7.06
C LEU A 147 13.64 -12.80 -7.85
N GLU A 148 13.01 -13.83 -7.30
CA GLU A 148 12.78 -15.11 -7.98
C GLU A 148 11.86 -14.93 -9.18
N TRP A 149 10.71 -14.28 -9.00
CA TRP A 149 9.77 -14.00 -10.07
C TRP A 149 10.38 -13.16 -11.22
N LEU A 150 11.23 -12.18 -10.88
CA LEU A 150 11.98 -11.38 -11.86
C LEU A 150 13.22 -12.09 -12.42
N GLN A 151 13.56 -13.28 -11.91
CA GLN A 151 14.78 -14.01 -12.22
C GLN A 151 16.04 -13.15 -12.04
N LEU A 152 16.07 -12.29 -11.02
CA LEU A 152 17.19 -11.39 -10.70
C LEU A 152 18.22 -12.03 -9.76
N TYR A 153 17.93 -13.23 -9.27
CA TYR A 153 18.85 -14.10 -8.52
C TYR A 153 19.18 -15.38 -9.33
N GLU A 154 20.26 -16.07 -8.98
CA GLU A 154 20.58 -17.40 -9.52
C GLU A 154 20.84 -18.38 -8.35
N PRO A 155 20.00 -19.42 -8.14
CA PRO A 155 20.16 -20.34 -7.01
C PRO A 155 21.50 -21.09 -6.96
N SER A 156 22.19 -21.24 -8.10
CA SER A 156 23.51 -21.87 -8.21
C SER A 156 24.62 -21.12 -7.45
N LEU A 157 24.46 -19.79 -7.28
CA LEU A 157 25.35 -18.94 -6.50
C LEU A 157 25.08 -19.09 -5.00
N ILE A 158 23.80 -19.29 -4.62
CA ILE A 158 23.40 -19.53 -3.22
C ILE A 158 23.93 -20.90 -2.74
N ALA A 159 23.95 -21.92 -3.58
CA ALA A 159 24.51 -23.24 -3.24
C ALA A 159 26.03 -23.23 -2.91
N GLN A 160 26.74 -22.15 -3.27
CA GLN A 160 28.15 -21.92 -2.90
C GLN A 160 28.30 -21.05 -1.65
N THR A 161 27.20 -20.49 -1.15
CA THR A 161 27.15 -19.69 0.08
C THR A 161 26.89 -20.65 1.26
N PRO A 162 27.70 -20.64 2.33
CA PRO A 162 27.44 -21.48 3.51
C PRO A 162 26.05 -21.24 4.11
N GLU A 163 25.42 -22.28 4.66
CA GLU A 163 24.04 -22.25 5.22
C GLU A 163 23.80 -21.13 6.27
N ASN A 164 24.88 -20.61 6.88
CA ASN A 164 24.85 -19.56 7.90
C ASN A 164 25.06 -18.13 7.35
N LEU A 165 25.17 -17.94 6.03
CA LEU A 165 25.43 -16.65 5.39
C LEU A 165 24.24 -16.20 4.55
N GLU A 166 23.90 -14.91 4.66
CA GLU A 166 22.78 -14.31 3.93
C GLU A 166 22.96 -14.43 2.41
N PRO A 167 21.86 -14.61 1.65
CA PRO A 167 21.93 -14.62 0.20
C PRO A 167 22.36 -13.25 -0.34
N TRP A 168 23.27 -13.27 -1.30
CA TRP A 168 23.72 -12.09 -2.04
C TRP A 168 23.22 -12.16 -3.48
N ILE A 169 22.79 -11.03 -4.02
CA ILE A 169 22.27 -10.93 -5.38
C ILE A 169 23.37 -10.37 -6.30
N PHE A 170 23.60 -10.99 -7.45
CA PHE A 170 24.38 -10.41 -8.55
C PHE A 170 23.43 -9.92 -9.65
N VAL A 171 23.41 -8.61 -9.88
CA VAL A 171 22.37 -7.97 -10.71
C VAL A 171 22.92 -7.49 -12.04
N TYR A 172 22.41 -8.05 -13.14
CA TYR A 172 22.77 -7.63 -14.49
C TYR A 172 22.02 -6.36 -14.91
N ILE A 173 22.72 -5.23 -15.04
CA ILE A 173 22.16 -3.91 -15.43
C ILE A 173 21.27 -3.99 -16.68
N LYS A 174 21.72 -4.70 -17.72
CA LYS A 174 20.93 -4.91 -18.97
C LYS A 174 19.57 -5.58 -18.74
N LYS A 175 19.44 -6.40 -17.69
CA LYS A 175 18.17 -7.05 -17.31
C LYS A 175 17.27 -6.05 -16.59
N LEU A 176 17.80 -5.21 -15.70
CA LEU A 176 17.05 -4.13 -15.05
C LEU A 176 16.42 -3.17 -16.07
N GLU A 177 17.18 -2.73 -17.08
CA GLU A 177 16.68 -1.84 -18.14
C GLU A 177 15.51 -2.43 -18.95
N LEU A 178 15.46 -3.76 -19.08
CA LEU A 178 14.35 -4.46 -19.75
C LEU A 178 13.15 -4.61 -18.81
N LEU A 179 13.39 -4.93 -17.53
CA LEU A 179 12.34 -5.10 -16.53
C LEU A 179 11.61 -3.78 -16.25
N SER A 180 12.31 -2.66 -16.11
CA SER A 180 11.72 -1.33 -15.86
C SER A 180 10.77 -0.88 -16.98
N LYS A 181 11.01 -1.31 -18.22
CA LYS A 181 10.16 -1.04 -19.39
C LYS A 181 8.96 -1.98 -19.51
N THR A 182 8.94 -3.11 -18.80
CA THR A 182 7.99 -4.21 -18.99
C THR A 182 7.15 -4.50 -17.74
N VAL A 183 7.72 -5.21 -16.77
CA VAL A 183 7.03 -5.72 -15.57
C VAL A 183 7.20 -4.84 -14.34
N ALA A 184 8.27 -4.04 -14.29
CA ALA A 184 8.64 -3.16 -13.18
C ALA A 184 8.46 -1.69 -13.55
N ARG A 185 7.39 -1.37 -14.28
CA ARG A 185 7.03 0.00 -14.67
C ARG A 185 6.61 0.83 -13.45
N PRO A 186 6.89 2.14 -13.42
CA PRO A 186 6.45 3.01 -12.33
C PRO A 186 4.91 3.03 -12.20
N PRO A 187 4.37 3.12 -10.98
CA PRO A 187 2.94 3.24 -10.76
C PRO A 187 2.42 4.55 -11.35
N ARG A 188 1.16 4.53 -11.83
CA ARG A 188 0.51 5.73 -12.39
C ARG A 188 0.31 6.85 -11.37
N LEU A 189 0.18 6.49 -10.10
CA LEU A 189 -0.01 7.37 -8.97
C LEU A 189 1.05 7.02 -7.92
N ALA A 190 1.86 7.99 -7.53
CA ALA A 190 2.93 7.81 -6.55
C ALA A 190 2.71 8.80 -5.39
N LEU A 191 2.48 8.28 -4.18
CA LEU A 191 2.26 9.12 -3.01
C LEU A 191 3.53 9.89 -2.62
N ASN A 192 3.42 11.21 -2.51
CA ASN A 192 4.52 12.07 -2.11
C ASN A 192 4.73 12.00 -0.59
N ALA A 193 5.77 11.30 -0.14
CA ALA A 193 6.07 11.14 1.29
C ALA A 193 6.20 12.46 2.10
N ARG A 194 6.41 13.62 1.44
CA ARG A 194 6.43 14.94 2.11
C ARG A 194 5.04 15.48 2.43
N MET A 195 4.01 15.05 1.70
CA MET A 195 2.59 15.35 1.96
C MET A 195 1.97 14.37 2.96
N LEU A 196 2.65 13.26 3.26
CA LEU A 196 2.23 12.38 4.35
C LEU A 196 2.55 13.03 5.69
N HIS A 197 1.50 13.41 6.39
CA HIS A 197 1.54 13.71 7.80
C HIS A 197 1.38 12.38 8.55
N TRP A 198 2.49 11.84 9.09
CA TRP A 198 2.47 10.72 10.03
C TRP A 198 3.60 10.70 11.08
N ARG A 199 3.32 10.10 12.26
CA ARG A 199 4.30 9.53 13.19
C ARG A 199 3.77 8.27 13.90
N PRO A 200 4.61 7.27 14.22
CA PRO A 200 4.22 6.12 15.04
C PRO A 200 3.66 6.53 16.42
N LYS A 201 2.61 5.86 16.88
CA LYS A 201 2.19 5.93 18.29
C LYS A 201 3.31 5.29 19.13
N LYS A 202 3.83 6.02 20.12
CA LYS A 202 4.67 5.40 21.16
C LYS A 202 3.74 4.60 22.07
N ASN A 203 4.04 3.31 22.22
CA ASN A 203 3.53 2.49 23.32
C ASN A 203 4.23 2.91 24.63
#